data_AF-A0A2M9WLB9-F1
#
_entry.id   AF-A0A2M9WLB9-F1
#
_cell.length_a   1.000
_cell.length_b   1.000
_cell.length_c   1.000
_cell.angle_alpha   90.00
_cell.angle_beta   90.00
_cell.angle_gamma   90.00
#
_symmetry.space_group_name_H-M   'P 1'
#
loop_
_entity.id
_entity.type
_entity.pdbx_description
1 polymer ?
#
loop_
_entity_poly.entity_id
_entity_poly.type
_entity_poly.pdbx_seq_one_letter_code
_entity_poly.pdbx_strand_id
1 'polypeptide(L)'
;MDNIIDNINLISKKCSVDVPIFGFGGVYYCKFKLNPPVAENKINRLSGISVPNDLIEFWIQANGAELFIDSFQGIELGGARCRIYTIEYVLNQLVKTPNYLPILWLRDEGEMGINLDRYNQNQSYLTYPGIEEQYFDFSFKKWLETYLACNGNPFWNLV
;
A
#
# COMPACT_ATOMS: atom_id res chain seq x y z
N MET A 1 13.59 -18.28 -3.63
CA MET A 1 12.53 -17.38 -4.11
C MET A 1 12.45 -16.32 -3.04
N ASP A 2 13.32 -15.32 -3.16
CA ASP A 2 13.65 -14.42 -2.07
C ASP A 2 12.43 -13.57 -1.73
N ASN A 3 12.04 -13.60 -0.46
CA ASN A 3 10.81 -13.03 0.04
C ASN A 3 10.83 -11.52 -0.24
N ILE A 4 9.79 -10.98 -0.88
CA ILE A 4 9.65 -9.53 -1.14
C ILE A 4 9.81 -8.74 0.17
N ILE A 5 9.43 -9.33 1.30
CA ILE A 5 9.62 -8.79 2.66
C ILE A 5 11.11 -8.64 3.04
N ASP A 6 11.98 -9.57 2.62
CA ASP A 6 13.43 -9.47 2.88
C ASP A 6 14.07 -8.35 2.03
N ASN A 7 13.54 -8.11 0.82
CA ASN A 7 13.92 -6.94 0.02
C ASN A 7 13.41 -5.62 0.64
N ILE A 8 12.21 -5.60 1.23
CA ILE A 8 11.69 -4.45 1.99
C ILE A 8 12.59 -4.12 3.20
N ASN A 9 13.13 -5.13 3.89
CA ASN A 9 14.09 -4.95 4.99
C ASN A 9 15.44 -4.37 4.54
N LEU A 10 15.87 -4.64 3.30
CA LEU A 10 17.06 -4.00 2.72
C LEU A 10 16.78 -2.54 2.34
N ILE A 11 15.55 -2.25 1.88
CA ILE A 11 15.08 -0.92 1.48
C ILE A 11 14.87 0.01 2.70
N SER A 12 14.39 -0.53 3.83
CA SER A 12 14.11 0.25 5.04
C SER A 12 15.35 0.89 5.68
N LYS A 13 16.55 0.35 5.43
CA LYS A 13 17.83 0.89 5.96
C LYS A 13 18.37 2.12 5.22
N LYS A 14 17.84 2.47 4.04
CA LYS A 14 18.35 3.59 3.22
C LYS A 14 17.38 4.75 3.02
N CYS A 15 16.17 4.71 3.58
CA CYS A 15 15.09 5.71 3.42
C CYS A 15 14.60 5.94 1.98
N SER A 16 15.39 5.64 0.95
CA SER A 16 15.06 5.72 -0.47
C SER A 16 15.93 4.73 -1.24
N VAL A 17 15.33 3.94 -2.12
CA VAL A 17 16.06 3.01 -3.01
C VAL A 17 15.55 3.16 -4.43
N ASP A 18 16.49 3.22 -5.38
CA ASP A 18 16.18 3.15 -6.81
C ASP A 18 16.11 1.67 -7.20
N VAL A 19 14.97 1.24 -7.73
CA VAL A 19 14.68 -0.15 -8.08
C VAL A 19 14.54 -0.24 -9.61
N PRO A 20 15.30 -1.14 -10.28
CA PRO A 20 15.16 -1.36 -11.70
C PRO A 20 13.83 -2.08 -12.00
N ILE A 21 13.07 -1.51 -12.92
CA ILE A 21 11.87 -2.08 -13.53
C ILE A 21 12.20 -2.47 -14.96
N PHE A 22 11.80 -3.68 -15.35
CA PHE A 22 11.94 -4.17 -16.71
C PHE A 22 10.63 -3.97 -17.47
N GLY A 23 10.68 -3.22 -18.57
CA GLY A 23 9.54 -2.97 -19.44
C GLY A 23 9.89 -3.06 -20.92
N PHE A 24 8.90 -2.92 -21.80
CA PHE A 24 9.17 -2.78 -23.23
C PHE A 24 9.99 -1.51 -23.48
N GLY A 25 11.20 -1.67 -24.03
CA GLY A 25 12.11 -0.57 -24.35
C GLY A 25 13.29 -0.35 -23.42
N GLY A 26 13.43 -1.10 -22.31
CA GLY A 26 14.64 -1.06 -21.48
C GLY A 26 14.43 -1.23 -19.98
N VAL A 27 15.45 -0.83 -19.21
CA VAL A 27 15.44 -0.78 -17.74
C VAL A 27 15.12 0.65 -17.31
N TYR A 28 14.06 0.81 -16.52
CA TYR A 28 13.67 2.07 -15.92
C TYR A 28 13.96 2.03 -14.42
N TYR A 29 14.34 3.14 -13.82
CA TYR A 29 14.58 3.21 -12.37
C TYR A 29 13.43 3.96 -11.73
N CYS A 30 12.72 3.31 -10.82
CA CYS A 30 11.72 3.95 -9.99
C CYS A 30 12.26 4.10 -8.58
N LYS A 31 11.79 5.11 -7.85
CA LYS A 31 12.21 5.33 -6.47
C LYS A 31 11.12 4.86 -5.51
N PHE A 32 11.52 4.06 -4.52
CA PHE A 32 10.67 3.69 -3.39
C PHE A 32 11.15 4.41 -2.14
N LYS A 33 10.21 4.92 -1.36
CA LYS A 33 10.44 5.58 -0.07
C LYS A 33 9.57 4.93 0.98
N LEU A 34 10.19 4.29 1.95
CA LEU A 34 9.52 3.73 3.13
C LEU A 34 9.71 4.69 4.29
N ASN A 35 8.64 4.95 5.05
CA ASN A 35 8.77 5.66 6.31
C ASN A 35 9.37 4.72 7.38
N PRO A 36 9.99 5.27 8.44
CA PRO A 36 10.42 4.47 9.57
C PRO A 36 9.27 3.63 10.16
N PRO A 37 9.58 2.49 10.79
CA PRO A 37 8.64 1.72 11.60
C PRO A 37 7.77 2.58 12.52
N VAL A 38 6.52 2.18 12.69
CA VAL A 38 5.64 2.80 13.68
C VAL A 38 6.14 2.48 15.10
N ALA A 39 6.03 3.46 16.01
CA ALA A 39 6.28 3.22 17.44
C ALA A 39 5.17 2.34 18.04
N GLU A 40 5.53 1.38 18.90
CA GLU A 40 4.60 0.42 19.51
C GLU A 40 3.39 1.09 20.18
N ASN A 41 3.60 2.21 20.87
CA ASN A 41 2.54 2.96 21.54
C ASN A 41 1.43 3.45 20.59
N LYS A 42 1.73 3.62 19.30
CA LYS A 42 0.74 4.01 18.29
C LYS A 42 -0.08 2.82 17.79
N ILE A 43 0.49 1.61 17.74
CA ILE A 43 -0.26 0.39 17.44
C ILE A 43 -1.36 0.15 18.48
N ASN A 44 -1.08 0.43 19.75
CA ASN A 44 -2.07 0.30 20.83
C ASN A 44 -3.32 1.17 20.62
N ARG A 45 -3.24 2.23 19.80
CA ARG A 45 -4.40 3.07 19.44
C ARG A 45 -5.40 2.37 18.51
N LEU A 46 -5.02 1.23 17.92
CA LEU A 46 -5.90 0.35 17.17
C LEU A 46 -6.66 -0.62 18.10
N SER A 47 -6.42 -0.60 19.41
CA SER A 47 -7.14 -1.48 20.35
C SER A 47 -8.65 -1.27 20.23
N GLY A 48 -9.38 -2.36 20.03
CA GLY A 48 -10.83 -2.34 19.81
C GLY A 48 -11.25 -2.16 18.34
N ILE A 49 -10.32 -1.94 17.41
CA ILE A 49 -10.59 -1.92 15.97
C ILE A 49 -10.02 -3.21 15.36
N SER A 50 -10.88 -3.97 14.70
CA SER A 50 -10.49 -5.20 14.01
C SER A 50 -9.87 -4.85 12.65
N VAL A 51 -8.55 -4.69 12.63
CA VAL A 51 -7.78 -4.38 11.41
C VAL A 51 -7.09 -5.67 10.91
N PRO A 52 -6.97 -5.88 9.59
CA PRO A 52 -6.16 -6.97 9.03
C PRO A 52 -4.74 -7.02 9.59
N ASN A 53 -4.33 -8.21 10.04
CA ASN A 53 -3.02 -8.43 10.65
C ASN A 53 -1.86 -8.08 9.71
N ASP A 54 -2.02 -8.34 8.40
CA ASP A 54 -1.00 -8.07 7.39
C ASP A 54 -0.77 -6.57 7.17
N LEU A 55 -1.78 -5.73 7.40
CA LEU A 55 -1.62 -4.27 7.43
C LEU A 55 -0.88 -3.80 8.69
N ILE A 56 -1.16 -4.41 9.85
CA ILE A 56 -0.44 -4.13 11.10
C ILE A 56 1.04 -4.52 10.95
N GLU A 57 1.32 -5.70 10.41
CA GLU A 57 2.68 -6.17 10.10
C GLU A 57 3.42 -5.18 9.19
N PHE A 58 2.73 -4.63 8.18
CA PHE A 58 3.31 -3.61 7.32
C PHE A 58 3.68 -2.36 8.12
N TRP A 59 2.79 -1.79 8.94
CA TRP A 59 3.12 -0.57 9.71
C TRP A 59 4.26 -0.77 10.72
N ILE A 60 4.38 -1.96 11.31
CA ILE A 60 5.50 -2.34 12.18
C ILE A 60 6.83 -2.32 11.42
N GLN A 61 6.83 -2.60 10.12
CA GLN A 61 8.05 -2.55 9.29
C GLN A 61 8.27 -1.17 8.63
N ALA A 62 7.19 -0.50 8.22
CA ALA A 62 7.20 0.81 7.58
C ALA A 62 5.86 1.54 7.81
N ASN A 63 5.88 2.67 8.52
CA ASN A 63 4.67 3.43 8.79
C ASN A 63 4.23 4.30 7.60
N GLY A 64 3.77 3.64 6.54
CA GLY A 64 3.44 4.26 5.26
C GLY A 64 4.62 4.29 4.29
N ALA A 65 4.31 4.50 3.02
CA ALA A 65 5.29 4.43 1.93
C ALA A 65 4.85 5.27 0.73
N GLU A 66 5.82 5.65 -0.11
CA GLU A 66 5.60 6.08 -1.48
C GLU A 66 6.36 5.13 -2.41
N LEU A 67 5.62 4.47 -3.29
CA LEU A 67 6.11 3.50 -4.26
C LEU A 67 6.01 4.08 -5.67
N PHE A 68 6.90 3.61 -6.55
CA PHE A 68 6.97 4.01 -7.96
C PHE A 68 7.00 5.54 -8.12
N ILE A 69 7.81 6.21 -7.28
CA ILE A 69 8.09 7.63 -7.44
C ILE A 69 8.94 7.75 -8.70
N ASP A 70 8.37 8.33 -9.73
CA ASP A 70 9.05 8.55 -11.01
C ASP A 70 8.93 10.02 -11.42
N SER A 71 10.03 10.57 -11.90
CA SER A 71 10.10 11.92 -12.41
C SER A 71 11.11 11.99 -13.54
N PHE A 72 10.71 12.59 -14.65
CA PHE A 72 11.61 12.89 -15.76
C PHE A 72 11.76 14.40 -15.89
N GLN A 73 13.01 14.88 -15.78
CA GLN A 73 13.33 16.33 -15.85
C GLN A 73 12.51 17.20 -14.87
N GLY A 74 12.22 16.66 -13.68
CA GLY A 74 11.44 17.36 -12.65
C GLY A 74 9.92 17.33 -12.86
N ILE A 75 9.44 16.69 -13.93
CA ILE A 75 8.02 16.43 -14.16
C ILE A 75 7.71 15.06 -13.57
N GLU A 76 6.76 15.00 -12.63
CA GLU A 76 6.25 13.73 -12.14
C GLU A 76 5.56 12.96 -13.26
N LEU A 77 6.13 11.83 -13.66
CA LEU A 77 5.53 10.97 -14.67
C LEU A 77 4.25 10.34 -14.10
N GLY A 78 3.18 10.32 -14.91
CA GLY A 78 1.95 9.61 -14.57
C GLY A 78 2.20 8.10 -14.42
N GLY A 79 1.20 7.36 -13.92
CA GLY A 79 1.25 5.90 -13.83
C GLY A 79 1.26 5.36 -12.39
N ALA A 80 2.09 4.33 -12.18
CA ALA A 80 2.13 3.40 -11.04
C ALA A 80 2.35 3.99 -9.63
N ARG A 81 2.33 5.31 -9.45
CA ARG A 81 2.62 5.93 -8.15
C ARG A 81 1.56 5.53 -7.13
N CYS A 82 2.04 4.93 -6.03
CA CYS A 82 1.21 4.48 -4.92
C CYS A 82 1.69 5.12 -3.62
N ARG A 83 0.78 5.74 -2.87
CA ARG A 83 1.04 6.22 -1.51
C ARG A 83 0.29 5.33 -0.53
N ILE A 84 1.02 4.57 0.28
CA ILE A 84 0.46 3.82 1.41
C ILE A 84 0.43 4.74 2.63
N TYR A 85 -0.72 4.87 3.26
CA TYR A 85 -0.94 5.80 4.36
C TYR A 85 -0.28 5.35 5.67
N THR A 86 0.06 6.34 6.49
CA THR A 86 0.56 6.11 7.85
C THR A 86 -0.60 5.79 8.78
N ILE A 87 -0.33 5.05 9.85
CA ILE A 87 -1.34 4.73 10.87
C ILE A 87 -2.04 5.98 11.41
N GLU A 88 -1.33 7.10 11.55
CA GLU A 88 -1.90 8.34 12.07
C GLU A 88 -2.92 8.94 11.12
N TYR A 89 -2.63 8.92 9.81
CA TYR A 89 -3.60 9.36 8.82
C TYR A 89 -4.86 8.50 8.92
N VAL A 90 -4.68 7.17 8.93
CA VAL A 90 -5.78 6.21 9.00
C VAL A 90 -6.64 6.40 10.26
N LEU A 91 -6.02 6.49 11.44
CA LEU A 91 -6.71 6.73 12.70
C LEU A 91 -7.52 8.03 12.71
N ASN A 92 -7.01 9.08 12.05
CA ASN A 92 -7.75 10.34 11.92
C ASN A 92 -8.97 10.22 10.99
N GLN A 93 -8.92 9.34 9.98
CA GLN A 93 -10.06 9.10 9.10
C GLN A 93 -11.15 8.26 9.75
N LEU A 94 -10.80 7.32 10.64
CA LEU A 94 -11.78 6.52 11.38
C LEU A 94 -12.77 7.35 12.20
N VAL A 95 -12.38 8.55 12.65
CA VAL A 95 -13.29 9.48 13.33
C VAL A 95 -14.40 9.97 12.40
N LYS A 96 -14.13 10.04 11.08
CA LYS A 96 -15.06 10.54 10.05
C LYS A 96 -15.83 9.41 9.37
N THR A 97 -15.16 8.30 9.11
CA THR A 97 -15.71 7.13 8.40
C THR A 97 -15.47 5.87 9.24
N PRO A 98 -16.30 5.59 10.26
CA PRO A 98 -16.02 4.56 11.27
C PRO A 98 -15.86 3.14 10.72
N ASN A 99 -16.47 2.83 9.58
CA ASN A 99 -16.50 1.47 9.00
C ASN A 99 -15.59 1.34 7.77
N TYR A 100 -14.91 2.40 7.37
CA TYR A 100 -14.00 2.41 6.22
C TYR A 100 -12.63 2.93 6.62
N LEU A 101 -11.62 2.10 6.37
CA LEU A 101 -10.24 2.36 6.69
C LEU A 101 -9.49 2.64 5.39
N PRO A 102 -9.27 3.90 4.99
CA PRO A 102 -8.46 4.20 3.81
C PRO A 102 -7.02 3.78 4.08
N ILE A 103 -6.41 3.01 3.17
CA ILE A 103 -5.06 2.45 3.38
C ILE A 103 -4.03 2.95 2.38
N LEU A 104 -4.44 3.31 1.17
CA LEU A 104 -3.53 3.82 0.14
C LEU A 104 -4.27 4.62 -0.92
N TRP A 105 -3.49 5.37 -1.69
CA TRP A 105 -3.97 6.09 -2.87
C TRP A 105 -3.05 5.84 -4.07
N LEU A 106 -3.68 5.56 -5.20
CA LEU A 106 -3.06 5.40 -6.51
C LEU A 106 -3.34 6.64 -7.34
N ARG A 107 -2.29 7.21 -7.96
CA ARG A 107 -2.37 8.52 -8.60
C ARG A 107 -3.49 8.65 -9.62
N ASP A 108 -3.59 7.65 -10.49
CA ASP A 108 -4.50 7.68 -11.64
C ASP A 108 -5.78 6.85 -11.41
N GLU A 109 -5.86 6.12 -10.30
CA GLU A 109 -6.91 5.11 -10.05
C GLU A 109 -7.75 5.44 -8.80
N GLY A 110 -7.23 6.24 -7.87
CA GLY A 110 -7.94 6.68 -6.68
C GLY A 110 -7.57 5.95 -5.39
N GLU A 111 -8.41 6.12 -4.37
CA GLU A 111 -8.17 5.58 -3.03
C GLU A 111 -8.59 4.11 -2.93
N MET A 112 -7.85 3.32 -2.17
CA MET A 112 -8.26 2.00 -1.72
C MET A 112 -8.35 1.99 -0.19
N GLY A 113 -9.25 1.16 0.32
CA GLY A 113 -9.44 0.99 1.74
C GLY A 113 -9.98 -0.38 2.12
N ILE A 114 -10.22 -0.53 3.40
CA ILE A 114 -10.77 -1.73 4.01
C ILE A 114 -12.16 -1.41 4.55
N ASN A 115 -13.15 -2.18 4.11
CA ASN A 115 -14.45 -2.21 4.74
C ASN A 115 -14.40 -3.10 5.99
N LEU A 116 -14.46 -2.47 7.17
CA LEU A 116 -14.30 -3.15 8.46
C LEU A 116 -15.48 -4.08 8.79
N ASP A 117 -16.70 -3.73 8.37
CA ASP A 117 -17.88 -4.58 8.59
C ASP A 117 -17.73 -5.91 7.84
N ARG A 118 -17.28 -5.83 6.57
CA ARG A 118 -17.03 -7.02 5.74
C ARG A 118 -15.87 -7.85 6.29
N TYR A 119 -14.80 -7.21 6.71
CA TYR A 119 -13.66 -7.89 7.34
C TYR A 119 -14.11 -8.67 8.59
N ASN A 120 -14.91 -8.04 9.46
CA ASN A 120 -15.46 -8.69 10.66
C ASN A 120 -16.40 -9.85 10.35
N GLN A 121 -17.03 -9.86 9.17
CA GLN A 121 -17.88 -10.94 8.69
C GLN A 121 -17.11 -12.02 7.91
N ASN A 122 -15.77 -11.95 7.85
CA ASN A 122 -14.91 -12.82 7.05
C ASN A 122 -15.25 -12.81 5.55
N GLN A 123 -15.64 -11.64 5.02
CA GLN A 123 -15.88 -11.42 3.60
C GLN A 123 -14.72 -10.66 2.97
N SER A 124 -14.63 -10.70 1.63
CA SER A 124 -13.70 -9.87 0.86
C SER A 124 -13.91 -8.40 1.20
N TYR A 125 -12.87 -7.74 1.70
CA TYR A 125 -12.97 -6.45 2.40
C TYR A 125 -12.15 -5.32 1.77
N LEU A 126 -11.17 -5.66 0.94
CA LEU A 126 -10.24 -4.71 0.32
C LEU A 126 -10.88 -4.14 -0.93
N THR A 127 -11.11 -2.83 -0.97
CA THR A 127 -11.82 -2.20 -2.09
C THR A 127 -10.96 -2.12 -3.36
N TYR A 128 -11.60 -2.02 -4.51
CA TYR A 128 -10.93 -1.63 -5.76
C TYR A 128 -10.54 -0.14 -5.70
N PRO A 129 -9.50 0.28 -6.43
CA PRO A 129 -9.11 1.69 -6.50
C PRO A 129 -10.27 2.56 -6.98
N GLY A 130 -10.63 3.57 -6.19
CA GLY A 130 -11.70 4.52 -6.52
C GLY A 130 -13.11 3.92 -6.53
N ILE A 131 -13.29 2.65 -6.14
CA ILE A 131 -14.58 1.95 -6.18
C ILE A 131 -14.84 1.26 -4.83
N GLU A 132 -15.69 1.87 -4.00
CA GLU A 132 -15.95 1.40 -2.62
C GLU A 132 -16.82 0.13 -2.52
N GLU A 133 -17.60 -0.19 -3.55
CA GLU A 133 -18.55 -1.32 -3.53
C GLU A 133 -18.02 -2.60 -4.19
N GLN A 134 -16.81 -2.56 -4.73
CA GLN A 134 -16.15 -3.71 -5.35
C GLN A 134 -14.94 -4.12 -4.53
N TYR A 135 -14.77 -5.42 -4.31
CA TYR A 135 -13.79 -5.96 -3.37
C TYR A 135 -12.90 -7.01 -4.02
N PHE A 136 -11.60 -6.91 -3.77
CA PHE A 136 -10.65 -7.95 -4.12
C PHE A 136 -10.84 -9.17 -3.21
N ASP A 137 -10.73 -10.36 -3.79
CA ASP A 137 -10.56 -11.60 -3.03
C ASP A 137 -9.08 -11.81 -2.62
N PHE A 138 -8.45 -10.73 -2.15
CA PHE A 138 -7.05 -10.69 -1.72
C PHE A 138 -6.93 -10.04 -0.35
N SER A 139 -5.91 -10.47 0.40
CA SER A 139 -5.42 -9.70 1.53
C SER A 139 -4.62 -8.47 1.05
N PHE A 140 -4.43 -7.49 1.92
CA PHE A 140 -3.60 -6.32 1.61
C PHE A 140 -2.18 -6.73 1.17
N LYS A 141 -1.55 -7.67 1.89
CA LYS A 141 -0.22 -8.19 1.54
C LYS A 141 -0.22 -8.83 0.15
N LYS A 142 -1.19 -9.69 -0.17
CA LYS A 142 -1.25 -10.34 -1.48
C LYS A 142 -1.45 -9.33 -2.60
N TRP A 143 -2.28 -8.31 -2.38
CA TRP A 143 -2.45 -7.21 -3.32
C TRP A 143 -1.13 -6.46 -3.54
N LEU A 144 -0.42 -6.10 -2.47
CA LEU A 144 0.85 -5.37 -2.54
C LEU A 144 1.95 -6.17 -3.26
N GLU A 145 2.08 -7.46 -2.96
CA GLU A 145 3.02 -8.36 -3.64
C GLU A 145 2.72 -8.43 -5.14
N THR A 146 1.44 -8.55 -5.51
CA THR A 146 1.01 -8.62 -6.91
C THR A 146 1.25 -7.28 -7.61
N TYR A 147 0.94 -6.17 -6.95
CA TYR A 147 1.20 -4.81 -7.47
C TYR A 147 2.69 -4.59 -7.75
N LEU A 148 3.56 -4.99 -6.83
CA LEU A 148 5.01 -4.93 -7.00
C LEU A 148 5.50 -5.84 -8.13
N ALA A 149 5.00 -7.08 -8.21
CA ALA A 149 5.37 -8.04 -9.26
C ALA A 149 4.94 -7.57 -10.67
N CYS A 150 3.84 -6.82 -10.75
CA CYS A 150 3.37 -6.19 -11.99
C CYS A 150 4.04 -4.83 -12.27
N ASN A 151 5.09 -4.45 -11.53
CA ASN A 151 5.76 -3.15 -11.66
C ASN A 151 4.79 -1.97 -11.55
N GLY A 152 3.78 -2.11 -10.69
CA GLY A 152 2.74 -1.13 -10.43
C GLY A 152 1.72 -0.94 -11.56
N ASN A 153 1.71 -1.83 -12.56
CA ASN A 153 0.65 -1.85 -13.55
C ASN A 153 -0.68 -2.34 -12.92
N PRO A 154 -1.83 -1.80 -13.37
CA PRO A 154 -3.15 -2.13 -12.83
C PRO A 154 -3.59 -3.53 -13.24
N PHE A 155 -3.08 -4.54 -12.54
CA PHE A 155 -3.29 -5.96 -12.85
C PHE A 155 -4.77 -6.39 -12.75
N TRP A 156 -5.58 -5.64 -12.01
CA TRP A 156 -7.01 -5.89 -11.83
C TRP A 156 -7.84 -5.62 -13.08
N ASN A 157 -7.29 -4.92 -14.09
CA ASN A 157 -7.93 -4.77 -15.39
C ASN A 157 -7.86 -6.06 -16.24
N LEU A 158 -7.15 -7.08 -15.78
CA LEU A 158 -6.98 -8.37 -16.45
C LEU A 158 -7.85 -9.49 -15.83
N VAL A 159 -8.61 -9.17 -14.77
CA VAL A 159 -9.40 -10.11 -13.97
C VAL A 159 -10.87 -10.04 -14.34
#